data_AF-A0A1V5TU72-F1
#
_entry.id   AF-A0A1V5TU72-F1
#
_cell.length_a   1.000
_cell.length_b   1.000
_cell.length_c   1.000
_cell.angle_alpha   90.00
_cell.angle_beta   90.00
_cell.angle_gamma   90.00
#
_symmetry.space_group_name_H-M   'P 1'
#
loop_
_entity.id
_entity.type
_entity.pdbx_description
1 polymer ?
#
loop_
_entity_poly.entity_id
_entity_poly.type
_entity_poly.pdbx_seq_one_letter_code
_entity_poly.pdbx_strand_id
1 'polypeptide(L)'
;MSELSLFTNFSHGENRVSNYCGLMLKILYQEAPESFESVIAQLVADSGGTFEMMPTFEQQKKKKTSIPDLCISQKAFHIYIETKTTDWFYEDQIERHIDGMLEEITEKDSGNNILFLLTSEFAPNRDEYFKPLINNAMQRGVILQMITFEGLLAKIKEMAPGIGNYYASMLEEFEAFLDSESLLPKWQQTLDIINCGGTKSEVENGMYACPDSGGAYKHQRAKFFGAYWEKRVNYVAIIRAIVVIERGGGSAKVKWNNTNEDVKALCAEAREKISRCEEWRRNEVNEHDLQVFLFGDLHTVDYQKESKGGMMNSKIYQEVEASDIESLCNELNGKTWK
;
A
#
# COMPACT_ATOMS: atom_id res chain seq x y z
N MET A 1 17.31 26.22 -3.66
CA MET A 1 16.54 24.96 -3.64
C MET A 1 17.42 23.84 -4.15
N SER A 2 17.32 22.64 -3.57
CA SER A 2 17.96 21.44 -4.10
C SER A 2 17.03 20.78 -5.11
N GLU A 3 17.55 20.38 -6.28
CA GLU A 3 16.77 19.60 -7.25
C GLU A 3 16.49 18.17 -6.75
N LEU A 4 15.38 17.58 -7.21
CA LEU A 4 15.10 16.15 -7.01
C LEU A 4 16.23 15.32 -7.59
N SER A 5 16.87 14.52 -6.74
CA SER A 5 18.07 13.75 -7.09
C SER A 5 17.91 12.29 -6.71
N LEU A 6 18.48 11.40 -7.53
CA LEU A 6 18.67 9.99 -7.22
C LEU A 6 19.58 9.81 -5.99
N PHE A 7 20.59 10.67 -5.86
CA PHE A 7 21.54 10.69 -4.76
C PHE A 7 21.32 11.96 -3.94
N THR A 8 20.59 11.83 -2.83
CA THR A 8 20.37 12.96 -1.92
C THR A 8 21.35 12.94 -0.76
N ASN A 9 21.74 14.13 -0.31
CA ASN A 9 22.52 14.30 0.91
C ASN A 9 21.63 14.63 2.13
N PHE A 10 20.31 14.39 2.02
CA PHE A 10 19.38 14.69 3.10
C PHE A 10 19.64 13.73 4.28
N SER A 11 19.93 14.31 5.44
CA SER A 11 20.10 13.57 6.70
C SER A 11 18.80 13.39 7.49
N HIS A 12 17.76 14.16 7.16
CA HIS A 12 16.46 14.15 7.85
C HIS A 12 15.47 13.24 7.12
N GLY A 13 14.76 12.38 7.89
CA GLY A 13 13.88 11.33 7.38
C GLY A 13 12.80 11.83 6.42
N GLU A 14 12.03 12.86 6.82
CA GLU A 14 10.92 13.40 6.01
C GLU A 14 11.38 13.91 4.63
N ASN A 15 12.47 14.68 4.56
CA ASN A 15 12.98 15.22 3.31
C ASN A 15 13.46 14.11 2.34
N ARG A 16 14.05 13.04 2.89
CA ARG A 16 14.46 11.88 2.09
C ARG A 16 13.25 11.17 1.51
N VAL A 17 12.20 10.95 2.31
CA VAL A 17 10.94 10.32 1.89
C VAL A 17 10.24 11.17 0.83
N SER A 18 10.11 12.48 1.04
CA SER A 18 9.58 13.43 0.05
C SER A 18 10.32 13.35 -1.28
N ASN A 19 11.65 13.32 -1.26
CA ASN A 19 12.44 13.23 -2.48
C ASN A 19 12.17 11.92 -3.24
N TYR A 20 12.11 10.78 -2.55
CA TYR A 20 11.85 9.51 -3.22
C TYR A 20 10.41 9.41 -3.77
N CYS A 21 9.42 9.95 -3.06
CA CYS A 21 8.06 10.08 -3.62
C CYS A 21 8.07 10.93 -4.89
N GLY A 22 8.73 12.10 -4.86
CA GLY A 22 8.89 12.97 -6.02
C GLY A 22 9.66 12.33 -7.17
N LEU A 23 10.67 11.51 -6.87
CA LEU A 23 11.44 10.78 -7.87
C LEU A 23 10.58 9.73 -8.59
N MET A 24 9.77 8.96 -7.86
CA MET A 24 8.85 7.99 -8.47
C MET A 24 7.85 8.67 -9.40
N LEU A 25 7.26 9.79 -8.95
CA LEU A 25 6.35 10.60 -9.76
C LEU A 25 7.03 11.22 -10.98
N LYS A 26 8.28 11.71 -10.83
CA LYS A 26 9.08 12.25 -11.94
C LYS A 26 9.33 11.20 -13.01
N ILE A 27 9.76 10.00 -12.62
CA ILE A 27 10.04 8.90 -13.55
C ILE A 27 8.73 8.43 -14.20
N LEU A 28 7.65 8.32 -13.42
CA LEU A 28 6.32 8.00 -13.95
C LEU A 28 5.89 8.98 -15.05
N TYR A 29 6.05 10.29 -14.82
CA TYR A 29 5.75 11.30 -15.82
C TYR A 29 6.62 11.19 -17.08
N GLN A 30 7.92 10.89 -16.91
CA GLN A 30 8.87 10.77 -18.02
C GLN A 30 8.61 9.53 -18.89
N GLU A 31 8.29 8.40 -18.27
CA GLU A 31 8.10 7.12 -18.96
C GLU A 31 6.66 6.95 -19.49
N ALA A 32 5.66 7.40 -18.74
CA ALA A 32 4.25 7.19 -19.04
C ALA A 32 3.39 8.38 -18.57
N PRO A 33 3.35 9.50 -19.31
CA PRO A 33 2.63 10.71 -18.91
C PRO A 33 1.11 10.50 -18.76
N GLU A 34 0.52 9.61 -19.56
CA GLU A 34 -0.90 9.22 -19.42
C GLU A 34 -1.16 8.47 -18.10
N SER A 35 -0.24 7.59 -17.70
CA SER A 35 -0.29 6.92 -16.40
C SER A 35 -0.11 7.90 -15.25
N PHE A 36 0.79 8.88 -15.39
CA PHE A 36 0.93 9.97 -14.42
C PHE A 36 -0.39 10.75 -14.25
N GLU A 37 -1.01 11.18 -15.36
CA GLU A 37 -2.31 11.85 -15.33
C GLU A 37 -3.36 10.99 -14.61
N SER A 38 -3.46 9.70 -14.98
CA SER A 38 -4.40 8.76 -14.36
C SER A 38 -4.17 8.60 -12.85
N VAL A 39 -2.92 8.50 -12.40
CA VAL A 39 -2.60 8.41 -10.97
C VAL A 39 -3.08 9.67 -10.24
N ILE A 40 -2.71 10.87 -10.72
CA ILE A 40 -3.11 12.12 -10.07
C ILE A 40 -4.64 12.29 -10.09
N ALA A 41 -5.29 12.00 -11.23
CA ALA A 41 -6.74 12.07 -11.37
C ALA A 41 -7.46 11.15 -10.37
N GLN A 42 -6.97 9.92 -10.18
CA GLN A 42 -7.53 9.00 -9.19
C GLN A 42 -7.30 9.46 -7.75
N LEU A 43 -6.14 10.06 -7.45
CA LEU A 43 -5.85 10.56 -6.11
C LEU A 43 -6.76 11.73 -5.73
N VAL A 44 -7.20 12.56 -6.68
CA VAL A 44 -8.08 13.71 -6.41
C VAL A 44 -9.57 13.45 -6.64
N ALA A 45 -9.93 12.29 -7.19
CA ALA A 45 -11.30 11.94 -7.56
C ALA A 45 -12.24 11.94 -6.35
N ASP A 46 -11.77 11.45 -5.19
CA ASP A 46 -12.57 11.36 -3.97
C ASP A 46 -12.94 12.74 -3.40
N SER A 47 -12.13 13.76 -3.67
CA SER A 47 -12.43 15.16 -3.33
C SER A 47 -13.30 15.87 -4.38
N GLY A 48 -13.83 15.14 -5.37
CA GLY A 48 -14.59 15.71 -6.49
C GLY A 48 -13.73 16.54 -7.45
N GLY A 49 -12.41 16.44 -7.33
CA GLY A 49 -11.46 17.10 -8.22
C GLY A 49 -11.36 16.39 -9.57
N THR A 50 -10.99 17.14 -10.59
CA THR A 50 -10.61 16.60 -11.90
C THR A 50 -9.17 17.00 -12.19
N PHE A 51 -8.40 16.10 -12.81
CA PHE A 51 -7.06 16.42 -13.26
C PHE A 51 -6.91 16.08 -14.74
N GLU A 52 -6.43 17.08 -15.49
CA GLU A 52 -6.10 16.96 -16.91
C GLU A 52 -4.79 17.70 -17.14
N MET A 53 -3.85 17.01 -17.75
CA MET A 53 -2.50 17.46 -18.04
C MET A 53 -2.18 17.27 -19.51
N MET A 54 -2.75 16.29 -20.21
CA MET A 54 -2.38 16.01 -21.59
C MET A 54 -2.69 17.19 -22.52
N PRO A 55 -1.83 17.45 -23.53
CA PRO A 55 -2.07 18.51 -24.49
C PRO A 55 -3.30 18.22 -25.35
N THR A 56 -4.12 19.24 -25.55
CA THR A 56 -5.27 19.23 -26.46
C THR A 56 -4.88 19.78 -27.82
N PHE A 57 -5.33 19.12 -28.89
CA PHE A 57 -5.07 19.52 -30.27
C PHE A 57 -6.39 19.92 -30.94
N GLU A 58 -6.49 21.17 -31.38
CA GLU A 58 -7.69 21.72 -31.99
C GLU A 58 -7.36 22.39 -33.32
N GLN A 59 -8.16 22.15 -34.35
CA GLN A 59 -8.04 22.80 -35.66
C GLN A 59 -8.99 23.99 -35.76
N GLN A 60 -8.54 25.06 -36.44
CA GLN A 60 -9.35 26.24 -36.75
C GLN A 60 -10.03 26.87 -35.52
N LYS A 61 -9.31 26.97 -34.40
CA LYS A 61 -9.85 27.53 -33.14
C LYS A 61 -10.12 29.03 -33.30
N LYS A 62 -11.37 29.40 -33.54
CA LYS A 62 -11.77 30.80 -33.70
C LYS A 62 -11.47 31.62 -32.44
N LYS A 63 -10.56 32.59 -32.54
CA LYS A 63 -10.30 33.62 -31.51
C LYS A 63 -11.05 34.90 -31.87
N LYS A 64 -11.06 35.88 -30.94
CA LYS A 64 -11.74 37.17 -31.13
C LYS A 64 -11.27 37.92 -32.38
N THR A 65 -10.01 37.78 -32.77
CA THR A 65 -9.37 38.58 -33.83
C THR A 65 -8.71 37.75 -34.94
N SER A 66 -8.62 36.42 -34.81
CA SER A 66 -7.96 35.54 -35.78
C SER A 66 -8.46 34.10 -35.68
N ILE A 67 -8.17 33.29 -36.68
CA ILE A 67 -8.43 31.85 -36.69
C ILE A 67 -7.12 31.15 -37.04
N PRO A 68 -6.31 30.73 -36.04
CA PRO A 68 -5.15 29.88 -36.29
C PRO A 68 -5.58 28.51 -36.83
N ASP A 69 -4.81 27.97 -37.78
CA ASP A 69 -5.09 26.67 -38.41
C ASP A 69 -4.99 25.50 -37.43
N LEU A 70 -4.02 25.56 -36.51
CA LEU A 70 -3.79 24.57 -35.46
C LEU A 70 -3.51 25.26 -34.12
N CYS A 71 -4.13 24.76 -33.06
CA CYS A 71 -3.89 25.15 -31.68
C CYS A 71 -3.52 23.90 -30.88
N ILE A 72 -2.33 23.90 -30.30
CA ILE A 72 -1.89 22.91 -29.31
C ILE A 72 -1.82 23.66 -27.99
N SER A 73 -2.57 23.21 -27.00
CA SER A 73 -2.61 23.85 -25.67
C SER A 73 -2.62 22.81 -24.56
N GLN A 74 -2.05 23.17 -23.42
CA GLN A 74 -2.04 22.36 -22.21
C GLN A 74 -2.59 23.20 -21.07
N LYS A 75 -3.41 22.61 -20.20
CA LYS A 75 -3.83 23.29 -18.96
C LYS A 75 -2.62 23.38 -18.03
N ALA A 76 -2.43 24.55 -17.42
CA ALA A 76 -1.45 24.69 -16.35
C ALA A 76 -1.86 23.79 -15.16
N PHE A 77 -0.88 23.34 -14.40
CA PHE A 77 -1.12 22.61 -13.16
C PHE A 77 0.03 22.84 -12.19
N HIS A 78 -0.30 22.82 -10.91
CA HIS A 78 0.64 22.97 -9.82
C HIS A 78 0.31 21.92 -8.76
N ILE A 79 1.29 21.10 -8.39
CA ILE A 79 1.13 20.05 -7.40
C ILE A 79 2.16 20.28 -6.31
N TYR A 80 1.67 20.58 -5.11
CA TYR A 80 2.47 20.70 -3.90
C TYR A 80 2.23 19.45 -3.05
N ILE A 81 3.28 18.91 -2.45
CA ILE A 81 3.22 17.72 -1.59
C ILE A 81 3.90 18.08 -0.27
N GLU A 82 3.14 18.09 0.81
CA GLU A 82 3.68 18.15 2.17
C GLU A 82 3.71 16.73 2.72
N THR A 83 4.90 16.26 3.09
CA THR A 83 5.10 14.91 3.62
C THR A 83 5.36 14.97 5.12
N LYS A 84 4.70 14.09 5.87
CA LYS A 84 4.99 13.83 7.28
C LYS A 84 5.13 12.33 7.53
N THR A 85 6.07 11.91 8.35
CA THR A 85 6.16 10.47 8.73
C THR A 85 5.06 10.04 9.70
N THR A 86 4.41 10.99 10.36
CA THR A 86 3.26 10.82 11.27
C THR A 86 2.24 11.93 11.03
N ASP A 87 0.99 11.73 11.44
CA ASP A 87 -0.09 12.69 11.18
C ASP A 87 -0.01 14.00 12.00
N TRP A 88 0.98 14.82 11.71
CA TRP A 88 1.26 16.11 12.36
C TRP A 88 1.06 17.28 11.40
N PHE A 89 -0.08 17.29 10.72
CA PHE A 89 -0.52 18.44 9.91
C PHE A 89 -1.36 19.39 10.76
N TYR A 90 -0.92 20.66 10.82
CA TYR A 90 -1.61 21.73 11.53
C TYR A 90 -2.33 22.67 10.56
N GLU A 91 -3.49 23.18 10.96
CA GLU A 91 -4.34 24.06 10.14
C GLU A 91 -3.60 25.32 9.68
N ASP A 92 -2.87 25.98 10.58
CA ASP A 92 -2.12 27.20 10.27
C ASP A 92 -0.98 26.95 9.27
N GLN A 93 -0.40 25.75 9.27
CA GLN A 93 0.62 25.36 8.29
C GLN A 93 -0.02 25.19 6.90
N ILE A 94 -1.17 24.52 6.83
CA ILE A 94 -1.87 24.25 5.58
C ILE A 94 -2.35 25.55 4.94
N GLU A 95 -2.98 26.44 5.72
CA GLU A 95 -3.40 27.75 5.23
C GLU A 95 -2.22 28.55 4.66
N ARG A 96 -1.07 28.56 5.33
CA ARG A 96 0.16 29.19 4.82
C ARG A 96 0.66 28.57 3.51
N HIS A 97 0.53 27.26 3.33
CA HIS A 97 0.89 26.61 2.07
C HIS A 97 -0.07 27.02 0.94
N ILE A 98 -1.37 27.10 1.22
CA ILE A 98 -2.37 27.53 0.25
C ILE A 98 -2.15 29.00 -0.13
N ASP A 99 -1.92 29.87 0.86
CA ASP A 99 -1.59 31.29 0.65
C ASP A 99 -0.36 31.44 -0.25
N GLY A 100 0.76 30.81 0.11
CA GLY A 100 2.00 30.88 -0.65
C GLY A 100 1.86 30.33 -2.07
N MET A 101 1.10 29.24 -2.26
CA MET A 101 0.83 28.70 -3.58
C MET A 101 0.03 29.70 -4.44
N LEU A 102 -1.00 30.34 -3.89
CA LEU A 102 -1.82 31.29 -4.64
C LEU A 102 -1.12 32.63 -4.91
N GLU A 103 -0.12 33.01 -4.10
CA GLU A 103 0.74 34.16 -4.39
C GLU A 103 1.61 33.95 -5.64
N GLU A 104 2.05 32.72 -5.88
CA GLU A 104 2.87 32.36 -7.05
C GLU A 104 2.03 32.18 -8.33
N ILE A 105 0.76 31.81 -8.20
CA ILE A 105 -0.13 31.51 -9.34
C ILE A 105 -0.78 32.79 -9.87
N THR A 106 -0.46 33.17 -11.10
CA THR A 106 -1.13 34.28 -11.77
C THR A 106 -2.47 33.84 -12.38
N GLU A 107 -3.38 34.79 -12.65
CA GLU A 107 -4.65 34.50 -13.34
C GLU A 107 -4.46 33.75 -14.68
N LYS A 108 -3.31 33.94 -15.35
CA LYS A 108 -2.96 33.28 -16.61
C LYS A 108 -2.51 31.83 -16.44
N ASP A 109 -2.09 31.47 -15.23
CA ASP A 109 -1.63 30.13 -14.85
C ASP A 109 -2.71 29.41 -14.00
N SER A 110 -3.94 29.94 -13.98
CA SER A 110 -5.07 29.33 -13.30
C SER A 110 -5.38 27.97 -13.93
N GLY A 111 -4.99 26.93 -13.20
CA GLY A 111 -5.01 25.55 -13.64
C GLY A 111 -5.41 24.61 -12.52
N ASN A 112 -5.03 23.34 -12.63
CA ASN A 112 -5.24 22.37 -11.56
C ASN A 112 -4.24 22.64 -10.43
N ASN A 113 -4.68 23.27 -9.35
CA ASN A 113 -3.85 23.54 -8.18
C ASN A 113 -4.16 22.51 -7.09
N ILE A 114 -3.19 21.67 -6.75
CA ILE A 114 -3.38 20.54 -5.85
C ILE A 114 -2.36 20.63 -4.72
N LEU A 115 -2.83 20.48 -3.48
CA LEU A 115 -2.00 20.28 -2.31
C LEU A 115 -2.28 18.90 -1.73
N PHE A 116 -1.31 18.00 -1.83
CA PHE A 116 -1.33 16.69 -1.19
C PHE A 116 -0.73 16.77 0.20
N LEU A 117 -1.46 16.25 1.19
CA LEU A 117 -0.94 15.94 2.53
C LEU A 117 -0.63 14.45 2.57
N LEU A 118 0.66 14.10 2.58
CA LEU A 118 1.15 12.72 2.47
C LEU A 118 1.71 12.22 3.80
N THR A 119 1.17 11.11 4.31
CA THR A 119 1.68 10.48 5.54
C THR A 119 1.56 8.96 5.56
N SER A 120 2.02 8.31 6.62
CA SER A 120 1.92 6.87 6.84
C SER A 120 0.48 6.45 7.14
N GLU A 121 -0.14 7.13 8.09
CA GLU A 121 -1.52 6.93 8.52
C GLU A 121 -2.09 8.25 9.02
N PHE A 122 -3.41 8.42 8.88
CA PHE A 122 -4.13 9.53 9.51
C PHE A 122 -4.78 9.06 10.80
N ALA A 123 -4.81 9.93 11.80
CA ALA A 123 -5.48 9.63 13.06
C ALA A 123 -7.00 9.41 12.84
N PRO A 124 -7.67 8.61 13.71
CA PRO A 124 -9.12 8.44 13.65
C PRO A 124 -9.86 9.79 13.67
N ASN A 125 -10.94 9.90 12.89
CA ASN A 125 -11.77 11.11 12.75
C ASN A 125 -11.08 12.32 12.09
N ARG A 126 -9.91 12.15 11.45
CA ARG A 126 -9.27 13.24 10.71
C ARG A 126 -10.14 13.82 9.60
N ASP A 127 -10.97 13.02 8.95
CA ASP A 127 -11.88 13.50 7.91
C ASP A 127 -12.76 14.65 8.40
N GLU A 128 -13.28 14.59 9.63
CA GLU A 128 -14.09 15.66 10.21
C GLU A 128 -13.26 16.91 10.49
N TYR A 129 -12.02 16.73 10.96
CA TYR A 129 -11.09 17.82 11.21
C TYR A 129 -10.70 18.56 9.91
N PHE A 130 -10.44 17.84 8.82
CA PHE A 130 -9.99 18.43 7.57
C PHE A 130 -11.13 18.92 6.67
N LYS A 131 -12.37 18.47 6.88
CA LYS A 131 -13.51 18.88 6.05
C LYS A 131 -13.67 20.40 5.92
N PRO A 132 -13.54 21.22 6.98
CA PRO A 132 -13.56 22.68 6.84
C PRO A 132 -12.40 23.21 5.98
N LEU A 133 -11.20 22.66 6.15
CA LEU A 133 -9.99 23.04 5.40
C LEU A 133 -10.10 22.71 3.91
N ILE A 134 -10.61 21.52 3.59
CA ILE A 134 -10.85 21.08 2.21
C ILE A 134 -11.87 22.01 1.54
N ASN A 135 -12.96 22.35 2.23
CA ASN A 135 -13.95 23.28 1.71
C ASN A 135 -13.38 24.69 1.49
N ASN A 136 -12.55 25.18 2.43
CA ASN A 136 -11.87 26.47 2.30
C ASN A 136 -10.93 26.49 1.09
N ALA A 137 -10.05 25.48 0.99
CA ALA A 137 -9.13 25.32 -0.14
C ALA A 137 -9.87 25.29 -1.48
N MET A 138 -10.97 24.52 -1.56
CA MET A 138 -11.77 24.40 -2.77
C MET A 138 -12.40 25.73 -3.18
N GLN A 139 -12.90 26.54 -2.23
CA GLN A 139 -13.41 27.89 -2.52
C GLN A 139 -12.35 28.83 -3.07
N ARG A 140 -11.08 28.59 -2.72
CA ARG A 140 -9.91 29.34 -3.19
C ARG A 140 -9.32 28.75 -4.47
N GLY A 141 -9.94 27.73 -5.07
CA GLY A 141 -9.49 27.10 -6.30
C GLY A 141 -8.33 26.11 -6.11
N VAL A 142 -8.22 25.50 -4.92
CA VAL A 142 -7.20 24.52 -4.55
C VAL A 142 -7.84 23.21 -4.14
N ILE A 143 -7.37 22.11 -4.72
CA ILE A 143 -7.75 20.77 -4.30
C ILE A 143 -6.82 20.34 -3.17
N LEU A 144 -7.33 20.33 -1.94
CA LEU A 144 -6.63 19.78 -0.78
C LEU A 144 -6.98 18.30 -0.65
N GLN A 145 -5.98 17.41 -0.78
CA GLN A 145 -6.19 15.97 -0.74
C GLN A 145 -5.28 15.31 0.30
N MET A 146 -5.89 14.51 1.16
CA MET A 146 -5.19 13.64 2.10
C MET A 146 -4.85 12.32 1.40
N ILE A 147 -3.59 11.89 1.47
CA ILE A 147 -3.11 10.64 0.89
C ILE A 147 -2.16 9.92 1.85
N THR A 148 -2.20 8.59 1.85
CA THR A 148 -1.19 7.78 2.56
C THR A 148 -0.12 7.28 1.58
N PHE A 149 1.06 6.90 2.08
CA PHE A 149 2.08 6.26 1.24
C PHE A 149 1.55 4.98 0.60
N GLU A 150 0.75 4.19 1.32
CA GLU A 150 0.08 3.02 0.78
C GLU A 150 -0.93 3.36 -0.31
N GLY A 151 -1.74 4.41 -0.10
CA GLY A 151 -2.69 4.90 -1.10
C GLY A 151 -1.99 5.33 -2.39
N LEU A 152 -0.91 6.12 -2.27
CA LEU A 152 -0.09 6.53 -3.40
C LEU A 152 0.50 5.32 -4.14
N LEU A 153 1.11 4.38 -3.39
CA LEU A 153 1.72 3.18 -3.95
C LEU A 153 0.71 2.31 -4.67
N ALA A 154 -0.48 2.12 -4.11
CA ALA A 154 -1.56 1.35 -4.72
C ALA A 154 -1.96 1.94 -6.07
N LYS A 155 -2.15 3.27 -6.15
CA LYS A 155 -2.51 3.95 -7.41
C LYS A 155 -1.42 3.86 -8.46
N ILE A 156 -0.15 3.98 -8.07
CA ILE A 156 0.98 3.79 -8.99
C ILE A 156 1.02 2.34 -9.49
N LYS A 157 0.82 1.35 -8.61
CA LYS A 157 0.84 -0.08 -8.96
C LYS A 157 -0.29 -0.48 -9.91
N GLU A 158 -1.47 0.13 -9.79
CA GLU A 158 -2.58 -0.08 -10.73
C GLU A 158 -2.19 0.30 -12.17
N MET A 159 -1.34 1.32 -12.35
CA MET A 159 -0.86 1.76 -13.67
C MET A 159 0.47 1.11 -14.11
N ALA A 160 1.23 0.52 -13.17
CA ALA A 160 2.56 -0.04 -13.42
C ALA A 160 2.65 -1.10 -14.54
N PRO A 161 1.67 -2.01 -14.75
CA PRO A 161 1.75 -2.99 -15.82
C PRO A 161 1.91 -2.41 -17.23
N GLY A 162 1.51 -1.14 -17.44
CA GLY A 162 1.65 -0.44 -18.71
C GLY A 162 2.98 0.28 -18.95
N ILE A 163 3.83 0.40 -17.93
CA ILE A 163 5.01 1.30 -17.95
C ILE A 163 6.31 0.54 -18.29
N GLY A 164 6.37 -0.75 -17.94
CA GLY A 164 7.49 -1.64 -18.26
C GLY A 164 8.22 -2.20 -17.04
N ASN A 165 9.07 -3.21 -17.27
CA ASN A 165 9.69 -4.00 -16.20
C ASN A 165 10.67 -3.19 -15.33
N TYR A 166 11.37 -2.20 -15.89
CA TYR A 166 12.33 -1.39 -15.14
C TYR A 166 11.64 -0.54 -14.05
N TYR A 167 10.53 0.12 -14.42
CA TYR A 167 9.74 0.88 -13.45
C TYR A 167 9.14 -0.02 -12.38
N ALA A 168 8.67 -1.21 -12.75
CA ALA A 168 8.15 -2.19 -11.80
C ALA A 168 9.19 -2.60 -10.75
N SER A 169 10.43 -2.92 -11.15
CA SER A 169 11.50 -3.23 -10.19
C SER A 169 11.84 -2.06 -9.27
N MET A 170 11.88 -0.84 -9.80
CA MET A 170 12.10 0.36 -8.98
C MET A 170 10.97 0.60 -7.98
N LEU A 171 9.73 0.33 -8.38
CA LEU A 171 8.56 0.43 -7.50
C LEU A 171 8.60 -0.59 -6.37
N GLU A 172 9.10 -1.81 -6.63
CA GLU A 172 9.32 -2.84 -5.61
C GLU A 172 10.41 -2.39 -4.60
N GLU A 173 11.51 -1.82 -5.08
CA GLU A 173 12.56 -1.26 -4.20
C GLU A 173 12.04 -0.08 -3.37
N PHE A 174 11.23 0.80 -3.97
CA PHE A 174 10.61 1.92 -3.27
C PHE A 174 9.62 1.45 -2.18
N GLU A 175 8.80 0.44 -2.48
CA GLU A 175 7.94 -0.19 -1.49
C GLU A 175 8.74 -0.79 -0.34
N ALA A 176 9.82 -1.51 -0.64
CA ALA A 176 10.69 -2.09 0.39
C ALA A 176 11.34 -1.01 1.28
N PHE A 177 11.71 0.13 0.69
CA PHE A 177 12.20 1.28 1.45
C PHE A 177 11.13 1.85 2.39
N LEU A 178 9.90 2.08 1.91
CA LEU A 178 8.81 2.59 2.73
C LEU A 178 8.47 1.63 3.89
N ASP A 179 8.46 0.33 3.63
CA ASP A 179 8.26 -0.71 4.65
C ASP A 179 9.38 -0.67 5.71
N SER A 180 10.64 -0.52 5.29
CA SER A 180 11.78 -0.43 6.20
C SER A 180 11.74 0.80 7.11
N GLU A 181 11.16 1.90 6.63
CA GLU A 181 10.97 3.14 7.38
C GLU A 181 9.66 3.12 8.20
N SER A 182 8.94 1.99 8.23
CA SER A 182 7.67 1.81 8.93
C SER A 182 6.54 2.75 8.46
N LEU A 183 6.54 3.10 7.17
CA LEU A 183 5.60 4.03 6.56
C LEU A 183 4.37 3.36 5.92
N LEU A 184 4.30 2.04 5.99
CA LEU A 184 3.18 1.22 5.49
C LEU A 184 2.55 0.44 6.66
N PRO A 185 1.74 1.08 7.54
CA PRO A 185 1.30 0.47 8.79
C PRO A 185 0.09 -0.48 8.64
N LYS A 186 -0.63 -0.51 7.52
CA LYS A 186 -1.93 -1.22 7.40
C LYS A 186 -1.84 -2.72 7.63
N TRP A 187 -0.68 -3.32 7.37
CA TRP A 187 -0.46 -4.75 7.68
C TRP A 187 -0.71 -5.06 9.17
N GLN A 188 -0.52 -4.09 10.07
CA GLN A 188 -0.74 -4.24 11.51
C GLN A 188 -2.22 -4.45 11.87
N GLN A 189 -3.13 -4.02 11.01
CA GLN A 189 -4.58 -4.16 11.14
C GLN A 189 -5.16 -5.13 10.11
N THR A 190 -4.32 -5.99 9.52
CA THR A 190 -4.74 -6.94 8.49
C THR A 190 -4.77 -8.37 9.04
N LEU A 191 -5.91 -9.04 8.83
CA LEU A 191 -6.13 -10.47 9.04
C LEU A 191 -6.09 -11.20 7.69
N ASP A 192 -5.12 -12.10 7.50
CA ASP A 192 -5.04 -13.01 6.34
C ASP A 192 -5.77 -14.32 6.68
N ILE A 193 -7.00 -14.46 6.18
CA ILE A 193 -7.83 -15.66 6.34
C ILE A 193 -7.49 -16.65 5.23
N ILE A 194 -6.90 -17.80 5.57
CA ILE A 194 -6.39 -18.78 4.62
C ILE A 194 -7.16 -20.10 4.72
N ASN A 195 -7.48 -20.72 3.58
CA ASN A 195 -8.08 -22.05 3.55
C ASN A 195 -7.04 -23.10 3.94
N CYS A 196 -7.18 -23.65 5.15
CA CYS A 196 -6.27 -24.65 5.71
C CYS A 196 -6.90 -26.04 5.80
N GLY A 197 -7.96 -26.32 5.02
CA GLY A 197 -8.66 -27.60 5.09
C GLY A 197 -7.77 -28.83 4.88
N GLY A 198 -6.75 -28.71 4.02
CA GLY A 198 -5.75 -29.75 3.76
C GLY A 198 -4.44 -29.63 4.56
N THR A 199 -4.29 -28.58 5.38
CA THR A 199 -3.04 -28.27 6.11
C THR A 199 -3.29 -28.00 7.59
N LYS A 200 -4.35 -28.60 8.16
CA LYS A 200 -4.75 -28.43 9.57
C LYS A 200 -3.61 -28.77 10.53
N SER A 201 -2.89 -29.87 10.27
CA SER A 201 -1.75 -30.33 11.08
C SER A 201 -0.58 -29.33 11.10
N GLU A 202 -0.41 -28.55 10.03
CA GLU A 202 0.60 -27.48 9.97
C GLU A 202 0.23 -26.35 10.91
N VAL A 203 -1.04 -25.93 10.86
CA VAL A 203 -1.59 -24.87 11.71
C VAL A 203 -1.44 -25.28 13.17
N GLU A 204 -1.80 -26.52 13.52
CA GLU A 204 -1.65 -27.06 14.88
C GLU A 204 -0.18 -27.16 15.32
N ASN A 205 0.76 -27.31 14.38
CA ASN A 205 2.20 -27.20 14.61
C ASN A 205 2.71 -25.74 14.67
N GLY A 206 1.79 -24.76 14.72
CA GLY A 206 2.07 -23.33 14.81
C GLY A 206 2.71 -22.75 13.55
N MET A 207 2.39 -23.29 12.37
CA MET A 207 2.82 -22.70 11.10
C MET A 207 1.80 -22.89 9.97
N TYR A 208 2.04 -22.22 8.87
CA TYR A 208 1.40 -22.54 7.60
C TYR A 208 2.45 -22.41 6.51
N ALA A 209 2.42 -23.28 5.50
CA ALA A 209 3.29 -23.11 4.35
C ALA A 209 2.58 -23.31 3.02
N CYS A 210 3.11 -22.64 2.00
CA CYS A 210 2.65 -22.74 0.63
C CYS A 210 3.80 -22.39 -0.35
N PRO A 211 3.66 -22.72 -1.65
CA PRO A 211 4.63 -22.30 -2.66
C PRO A 211 4.79 -20.77 -2.75
N ASP A 212 5.99 -20.25 -3.02
CA ASP A 212 6.24 -18.84 -3.34
C ASP A 212 6.26 -18.62 -4.86
N SER A 213 5.23 -19.12 -5.56
CA SER A 213 5.12 -19.08 -7.03
C SER A 213 4.23 -17.95 -7.57
N GLY A 214 3.75 -17.06 -6.69
CA GLY A 214 2.85 -15.96 -7.05
C GLY A 214 1.38 -16.39 -7.24
N GLY A 215 0.59 -15.54 -7.89
CA GLY A 215 -0.84 -15.78 -8.13
C GLY A 215 -1.62 -16.04 -6.84
N ALA A 216 -2.29 -17.19 -6.75
CA ALA A 216 -3.06 -17.61 -5.57
C ALA A 216 -2.21 -17.75 -4.29
N TYR A 217 -0.88 -17.84 -4.42
CA TYR A 217 0.07 -17.89 -3.32
C TYR A 217 0.79 -16.56 -3.08
N LYS A 218 0.43 -15.48 -3.77
CA LYS A 218 0.95 -14.14 -3.43
C LYS A 218 0.31 -13.66 -2.14
N HIS A 219 1.09 -13.55 -1.07
CA HIS A 219 0.63 -12.97 0.19
C HIS A 219 1.02 -11.49 0.31
N GLN A 220 0.21 -10.73 1.04
CA GLN A 220 0.53 -9.39 1.53
C GLN A 220 0.99 -9.50 2.98
N ARG A 221 1.72 -8.49 3.47
CA ARG A 221 2.10 -8.46 4.88
C ARG A 221 0.83 -8.32 5.72
N ALA A 222 0.72 -9.15 6.75
CA ALA A 222 -0.39 -9.13 7.70
C ALA A 222 0.15 -9.43 9.09
N LYS A 223 -0.49 -8.87 10.12
CA LYS A 223 -0.17 -9.16 11.53
C LYS A 223 -0.88 -10.40 12.01
N PHE A 224 -2.10 -10.63 11.55
CA PHE A 224 -2.93 -11.73 12.02
C PHE A 224 -3.15 -12.76 10.93
N PHE A 225 -3.12 -14.02 11.34
CA PHE A 225 -3.47 -15.17 10.52
C PHE A 225 -4.81 -15.75 11.00
N GLY A 226 -5.67 -16.14 10.07
CA GLY A 226 -6.93 -16.83 10.33
C GLY A 226 -7.01 -18.17 9.60
N ALA A 227 -7.09 -19.27 10.34
CA ALA A 227 -7.15 -20.60 9.78
C ALA A 227 -8.60 -21.01 9.45
N TYR A 228 -8.95 -21.08 8.17
CA TYR A 228 -10.30 -21.35 7.71
C TYR A 228 -10.49 -22.79 7.24
N TRP A 229 -11.54 -23.45 7.73
CA TRP A 229 -12.12 -24.67 7.17
C TRP A 229 -13.55 -24.86 7.68
N GLU A 230 -14.33 -25.72 7.02
CA GLU A 230 -15.70 -26.06 7.45
C GLU A 230 -16.59 -24.82 7.67
N LYS A 231 -16.43 -23.82 6.80
CA LYS A 231 -17.13 -22.52 6.87
C LYS A 231 -16.84 -21.69 8.11
N ARG A 232 -15.71 -21.91 8.78
CA ARG A 232 -15.35 -21.22 10.01
C ARG A 232 -13.86 -20.88 10.02
N VAL A 233 -13.51 -19.72 10.55
CA VAL A 233 -12.15 -19.47 11.03
C VAL A 233 -12.05 -20.09 12.40
N ASN A 234 -11.26 -21.15 12.54
CA ASN A 234 -11.18 -21.97 13.76
C ASN A 234 -10.06 -21.51 14.69
N TYR A 235 -8.95 -21.06 14.10
CA TYR A 235 -7.82 -20.51 14.84
C TYR A 235 -7.43 -19.15 14.30
N VAL A 236 -6.93 -18.31 15.21
CA VAL A 236 -6.20 -17.10 14.90
C VAL A 236 -4.87 -17.09 15.62
N ALA A 237 -3.87 -16.46 15.01
CA ALA A 237 -2.58 -16.25 15.63
C ALA A 237 -1.90 -14.97 15.11
N ILE A 238 -0.93 -14.48 15.86
CA ILE A 238 -0.01 -13.45 15.37
C ILE A 238 1.00 -14.10 14.44
N ILE A 239 1.18 -13.52 13.26
CA ILE A 239 2.26 -13.85 12.33
C ILE A 239 3.53 -13.21 12.88
N ARG A 240 4.45 -14.02 13.41
CA ARG A 240 5.77 -13.59 13.88
C ARG A 240 6.66 -13.22 12.70
N ALA A 241 6.74 -14.12 11.73
CA ALA A 241 7.55 -13.93 10.53
C ALA A 241 7.04 -14.77 9.37
N ILE A 242 7.43 -14.37 8.16
CA ILE A 242 7.33 -15.21 6.97
C ILE A 242 8.74 -15.47 6.46
N VAL A 243 9.09 -16.74 6.32
CA VAL A 243 10.40 -17.20 5.85
C VAL A 243 10.24 -17.91 4.52
N VAL A 244 11.01 -17.51 3.51
CA VAL A 244 11.09 -18.21 2.23
C VAL A 244 12.26 -19.18 2.27
N ILE A 245 11.97 -20.47 2.21
CA ILE A 245 12.94 -21.53 2.02
C ILE A 245 13.12 -21.72 0.52
N GLU A 246 14.34 -21.54 0.04
CA GLU A 246 14.66 -21.69 -1.37
C GLU A 246 14.59 -23.16 -1.79
N ARG A 247 14.26 -23.38 -3.06
CA ARG A 247 14.16 -24.70 -3.65
C ARG A 247 15.38 -25.55 -3.34
N GLY A 248 15.14 -26.77 -2.87
CA GLY A 248 16.17 -27.70 -2.42
C GLY A 248 16.59 -27.52 -0.96
N GLY A 249 16.01 -26.55 -0.23
CA GLY A 249 16.10 -26.43 1.23
C GLY A 249 17.43 -25.92 1.79
N GLY A 250 18.41 -25.64 0.94
CA GLY A 250 19.76 -25.21 1.34
C GLY A 250 19.77 -23.83 2.00
N SER A 251 19.03 -22.88 1.45
CA SER A 251 18.97 -21.48 1.87
C SER A 251 17.57 -21.11 2.34
N ALA A 252 17.50 -20.14 3.26
CA ALA A 252 16.25 -19.55 3.72
C ALA A 252 16.48 -18.07 3.99
N LYS A 253 15.51 -17.24 3.59
CA LYS A 253 15.52 -15.79 3.75
C LYS A 253 14.22 -15.34 4.42
N VAL A 254 14.31 -14.36 5.31
CA VAL A 254 13.12 -13.78 5.94
C VAL A 254 12.50 -12.79 4.96
N LYS A 255 11.24 -13.03 4.59
CA LYS A 255 10.42 -12.14 3.76
C LYS A 255 9.83 -11.01 4.59
N TRP A 256 9.28 -11.34 5.77
CA TRP A 256 8.82 -10.36 6.76
C TRP A 256 9.16 -10.81 8.18
N ASN A 257 9.55 -9.85 9.02
CA ASN A 257 9.78 -10.03 10.44
C ASN A 257 8.90 -9.02 11.20
N ASN A 258 7.79 -9.49 11.75
CA ASN A 258 6.82 -8.62 12.43
C ASN A 258 7.15 -8.42 13.92
N THR A 259 8.01 -9.26 14.48
CA THR A 259 8.34 -9.31 15.92
C THR A 259 9.79 -8.93 16.23
N ASN A 260 10.56 -8.51 15.23
CA ASN A 260 11.98 -8.16 15.34
C ASN A 260 12.85 -9.27 15.96
N GLU A 261 12.49 -10.53 15.71
CA GLU A 261 13.23 -11.70 16.19
C GLU A 261 14.52 -11.92 15.40
N ASP A 262 15.44 -12.72 15.94
CA ASP A 262 16.70 -13.03 15.24
C ASP A 262 16.45 -13.79 13.94
N VAL A 263 16.97 -13.26 12.83
CA VAL A 263 16.77 -13.78 11.48
C VAL A 263 17.27 -15.23 11.35
N LYS A 264 18.40 -15.57 11.98
CA LYS A 264 18.95 -16.94 11.89
C LYS A 264 18.08 -17.92 12.66
N ALA A 265 17.56 -17.52 13.82
CA ALA A 265 16.63 -18.33 14.61
C ALA A 265 15.34 -18.61 13.83
N LEU A 266 14.73 -17.58 13.21
CA LEU A 266 13.52 -17.74 12.39
C LEU A 266 13.76 -18.70 11.21
N CYS A 267 14.89 -18.56 10.51
CA CYS A 267 15.25 -19.46 9.41
C CYS A 267 15.52 -20.91 9.86
N ALA A 268 16.00 -21.11 11.09
CA ALA A 268 16.18 -22.44 11.66
C ALA A 268 14.83 -23.07 12.06
N GLU A 269 13.97 -22.29 12.73
CA GLU A 269 12.62 -22.70 13.14
C GLU A 269 11.77 -23.11 11.93
N ALA A 270 11.78 -22.32 10.85
CA ALA A 270 11.04 -22.65 9.63
C ALA A 270 11.45 -24.00 9.02
N ARG A 271 12.76 -24.28 8.95
CA ARG A 271 13.27 -25.57 8.45
C ARG A 271 12.89 -26.72 9.37
N GLU A 272 12.98 -26.51 10.68
CA GLU A 272 12.59 -27.50 11.67
C GLU A 272 11.10 -27.85 11.55
N LYS A 273 10.22 -26.85 11.45
CA LYS A 273 8.77 -27.10 11.32
C LYS A 273 8.42 -27.84 10.03
N ILE A 274 9.05 -27.49 8.90
CA ILE A 274 8.88 -28.24 7.65
C ILE A 274 9.38 -29.68 7.77
N SER A 275 10.47 -29.94 8.50
CA SER A 275 10.96 -31.32 8.71
C SER A 275 9.99 -32.21 9.50
N ARG A 276 9.08 -31.60 10.26
CA ARG A 276 8.02 -32.27 11.02
C ARG A 276 6.72 -32.43 10.24
N CYS A 277 6.61 -31.85 9.04
CA CYS A 277 5.45 -32.01 8.18
C CYS A 277 5.38 -33.39 7.51
N GLU A 278 4.20 -33.64 6.96
CA GLU A 278 3.94 -34.79 6.11
C GLU A 278 4.91 -34.86 4.91
N GLU A 279 5.12 -36.07 4.40
CA GLU A 279 6.11 -36.35 3.37
C GLU A 279 5.92 -35.52 2.10
N TRP A 280 4.68 -35.28 1.68
CA TRP A 280 4.40 -34.48 0.48
C TRP A 280 4.93 -33.05 0.61
N ARG A 281 4.77 -32.40 1.78
CA ARG A 281 5.26 -31.04 2.04
C ARG A 281 6.79 -31.01 2.14
N ARG A 282 7.40 -32.04 2.74
CA ARG A 282 8.87 -32.17 2.75
C ARG A 282 9.43 -32.33 1.34
N ASN A 283 8.72 -33.00 0.46
CA ASN A 283 9.11 -33.18 -0.94
C ASN A 283 8.86 -31.92 -1.78
N GLU A 284 7.82 -31.14 -1.48
CA GLU A 284 7.45 -29.90 -2.18
C GLU A 284 8.58 -28.84 -2.17
N VAL A 285 9.41 -28.82 -1.12
CA VAL A 285 10.63 -27.98 -1.03
C VAL A 285 11.58 -28.19 -2.20
N ASN A 286 11.58 -29.38 -2.83
CA ASN A 286 12.44 -29.67 -3.98
C ASN A 286 11.87 -29.18 -5.31
N GLU A 287 10.58 -28.86 -5.35
CA GLU A 287 9.85 -28.45 -6.55
C GLU A 287 9.79 -26.92 -6.66
N HIS A 288 9.52 -26.24 -5.54
CA HIS A 288 9.31 -24.80 -5.47
C HIS A 288 10.00 -24.19 -4.25
N ASP A 289 10.24 -22.88 -4.31
CA ASP A 289 10.47 -22.08 -3.11
C ASP A 289 9.21 -22.17 -2.23
N LEU A 290 9.37 -22.33 -0.92
CA LEU A 290 8.26 -22.39 0.03
C LEU A 290 8.28 -21.18 0.95
N GLN A 291 7.15 -20.49 1.08
CA GLN A 291 6.95 -19.50 2.12
C GLN A 291 6.31 -20.16 3.35
N VAL A 292 6.94 -19.98 4.49
CA VAL A 292 6.58 -20.55 5.79
C VAL A 292 6.20 -19.41 6.74
N PHE A 293 4.94 -19.41 7.15
CA PHE A 293 4.39 -18.51 8.14
C PHE A 293 4.66 -19.10 9.52
N LEU A 294 5.38 -18.35 10.36
CA LEU A 294 5.64 -18.71 11.74
C LEU A 294 4.66 -17.97 12.63
N PHE A 295 3.93 -18.74 13.44
CA PHE A 295 2.91 -18.20 14.33
C PHE A 295 3.41 -18.08 15.78
N GLY A 296 2.84 -17.11 16.49
CA GLY A 296 2.79 -17.13 17.95
C GLY A 296 1.78 -18.16 18.45
N ASP A 297 1.23 -17.92 19.65
CA ASP A 297 0.22 -18.80 20.22
C ASP A 297 -1.04 -18.86 19.34
N LEU A 298 -1.61 -20.06 19.22
CA LEU A 298 -2.85 -20.31 18.51
C LEU A 298 -4.02 -20.10 19.46
N HIS A 299 -4.99 -19.29 19.04
CA HIS A 299 -6.20 -19.04 19.79
C HIS A 299 -7.41 -19.56 19.02
N THR A 300 -8.30 -20.25 19.72
CA THR A 300 -9.55 -20.73 19.12
C THR A 300 -10.57 -19.60 19.04
N VAL A 301 -11.25 -19.50 17.90
CA VAL A 301 -12.34 -18.53 17.69
C VAL A 301 -13.50 -19.19 16.94
N ASP A 302 -14.71 -18.69 17.12
CA ASP A 302 -15.87 -19.07 16.32
C ASP A 302 -16.31 -17.91 15.43
N TYR A 303 -15.70 -17.82 14.24
CA TYR A 303 -16.02 -16.78 13.25
C TYR A 303 -16.48 -17.42 11.94
N GLN A 304 -17.79 -17.39 11.70
CA GLN A 304 -18.43 -18.23 10.67
C GLN A 304 -18.75 -17.47 9.39
N LYS A 305 -18.56 -18.15 8.26
CA LYS A 305 -19.02 -17.68 6.96
C LYS A 305 -20.52 -17.91 6.81
N GLU A 306 -21.27 -16.84 6.64
CA GLU A 306 -22.73 -16.82 6.57
C GLU A 306 -23.24 -17.28 5.20
N SER A 307 -22.58 -16.86 4.11
CA SER A 307 -23.03 -17.15 2.75
C SER A 307 -22.95 -18.64 2.39
N LYS A 308 -23.71 -19.03 1.35
CA LYS A 308 -23.77 -20.42 0.86
C LYS A 308 -22.41 -20.85 0.28
N GLY A 309 -22.05 -22.11 0.51
CA GLY A 309 -20.78 -22.69 0.07
C GLY A 309 -19.56 -22.27 0.91
N GLY A 310 -18.43 -22.93 0.66
CA GLY A 310 -17.15 -22.60 1.31
C GLY A 310 -16.56 -21.26 0.81
N MET A 311 -15.35 -20.97 1.24
CA MET A 311 -14.55 -19.88 0.70
C MET A 311 -14.12 -20.24 -0.74
N MET A 312 -14.43 -19.37 -1.70
CA MET A 312 -14.11 -19.62 -3.12
C MET A 312 -12.63 -19.40 -3.44
N ASN A 313 -12.01 -18.42 -2.78
CA ASN A 313 -10.59 -18.13 -2.93
C ASN A 313 -9.76 -18.98 -1.96
N SER A 314 -8.45 -19.11 -2.23
CA SER A 314 -7.51 -19.72 -1.28
C SER A 314 -7.34 -18.88 -0.01
N LYS A 315 -7.61 -17.57 -0.10
CA LYS A 315 -7.50 -16.62 1.01
C LYS A 315 -8.35 -15.37 0.84
N ILE A 316 -8.58 -14.65 1.94
CA ILE A 316 -9.27 -13.37 2.02
C ILE A 316 -8.54 -12.49 3.04
N TYR A 317 -8.37 -11.21 2.71
CA TYR A 317 -7.89 -10.22 3.68
C TYR A 317 -9.08 -9.49 4.29
N GLN A 318 -9.02 -9.28 5.60
CA GLN A 318 -9.97 -8.48 6.33
C GLN A 318 -9.23 -7.45 7.18
N GLU A 319 -9.70 -6.21 7.15
CA GLU A 319 -9.25 -5.15 8.05
C GLU A 319 -9.91 -5.33 9.41
N VAL A 320 -9.13 -5.19 10.48
CA VAL A 320 -9.54 -5.41 11.87
C VAL A 320 -9.07 -4.24 12.73
N GLU A 321 -9.86 -3.89 13.75
CA GLU A 321 -9.52 -2.81 14.68
C GLU A 321 -8.58 -3.30 15.80
N ALA A 322 -8.41 -4.62 15.91
CA ALA A 322 -7.59 -5.27 16.93
C ALA A 322 -6.11 -4.86 16.89
N SER A 323 -5.58 -4.48 18.05
CA SER A 323 -4.15 -4.19 18.25
C SER A 323 -3.34 -5.40 18.70
N ASP A 324 -4.00 -6.45 19.20
CA ASP A 324 -3.37 -7.65 19.74
C ASP A 324 -4.28 -8.89 19.54
N ILE A 325 -3.78 -10.07 19.93
CA ILE A 325 -4.50 -11.32 19.68
C ILE A 325 -5.77 -11.46 20.54
N GLU A 326 -5.79 -10.88 21.75
CA GLU A 326 -6.94 -10.94 22.66
C GLU A 326 -8.08 -10.07 22.14
N SER A 327 -7.77 -8.83 21.74
CA SER A 327 -8.71 -7.93 21.09
C SER A 327 -9.25 -8.52 19.79
N LEU A 328 -8.41 -9.17 18.98
CA LEU A 328 -8.86 -9.88 17.77
C LEU A 328 -9.84 -11.01 18.11
N CYS A 329 -9.53 -11.84 19.11
CA CYS A 329 -10.43 -12.91 19.54
C CYS A 329 -11.79 -12.34 19.97
N ASN A 330 -11.79 -11.26 20.76
CA ASN A 330 -13.03 -10.58 21.18
C ASN A 330 -13.78 -9.96 20.00
N GLU A 331 -13.07 -9.43 19.01
CA GLU A 331 -13.66 -8.86 17.81
C GLU A 331 -14.34 -9.92 16.95
N LEU A 332 -13.76 -11.11 16.80
CA LEU A 332 -14.24 -12.13 15.86
C LEU A 332 -15.22 -13.13 16.49
N ASN A 333 -15.08 -13.44 17.77
CA ASN A 333 -15.78 -14.57 18.38
C ASN A 333 -17.31 -14.37 18.41
N GLY A 334 -18.04 -15.36 17.87
CA GLY A 334 -19.50 -15.33 17.75
C GLY A 334 -20.02 -14.43 16.64
N LYS A 335 -19.15 -13.78 15.85
CA LYS A 335 -19.55 -12.99 14.68
C LYS A 335 -19.58 -13.85 13.41
N THR A 336 -20.23 -13.30 12.39
CA THR A 336 -20.29 -13.89 11.05
C THR A 336 -19.71 -12.94 10.01
N TRP A 337 -19.27 -13.51 8.89
CA TRP A 337 -18.79 -12.76 7.73
C TRP A 337 -19.40 -13.29 6.44
N LYS A 338 -19.45 -12.44 5.42
CA LYS A 338 -20.16 -12.72 4.17
C LYS A 338 -19.29 -13.42 3.14
#